data_AF-A0A935QKU8-F1
#
_entry.id   AF-A0A935QKU8-F1
#
_cell.length_a   1.000
_cell.length_b   1.000
_cell.length_c   1.000
_cell.angle_alpha   90.00
_cell.angle_beta   90.00
_cell.angle_gamma   90.00
#
_symmetry.space_group_name_H-M   'P 1'
#
loop_
_entity.id
_entity.type
_entity.pdbx_description
1 polymer ?
#
loop_
_entity_poly.entity_id
_entity_poly.type
_entity_poly.pdbx_seq_one_letter_code
_entity_poly.pdbx_strand_id
1 'polypeptide(L)'
;MPDEDTPVYVISVAAQLAGMHAQTLRQYDRLGLVTPERTRGGGRRYSARDVAQLREIQRLSQEEGVSLAGITRILQLENQVAALRSRVAELTEEVARLGSLRHVGARVFAAGRAGDVVAVPVGQRPSRSRSSSTAVMLWERPFGP
;
A
#
# COMPACT_ATOMS: atom_id res chain seq x y z
N MET A 1 -6.89 -24.74 -14.28
CA MET A 1 -7.13 -23.61 -15.20
C MET A 1 -5.83 -22.84 -15.31
N PRO A 2 -5.37 -22.45 -16.50
CA PRO A 2 -4.21 -21.55 -16.60
C PRO A 2 -4.51 -20.29 -15.80
N ASP A 3 -3.52 -19.78 -15.08
CA ASP A 3 -3.64 -18.52 -14.34
C ASP A 3 -4.02 -17.40 -15.32
N GLU A 4 -5.06 -16.61 -15.03
CA GLU A 4 -5.65 -15.65 -15.99
C GLU A 4 -4.67 -14.57 -16.44
N ASP A 5 -3.64 -14.32 -15.62
CA ASP A 5 -2.54 -13.40 -15.86
C ASP A 5 -1.43 -14.01 -16.74
N THR A 6 -1.47 -15.31 -17.06
CA THR A 6 -0.44 -15.96 -17.90
C THR A 6 -0.52 -15.45 -19.34
N PRO A 7 0.52 -14.79 -19.88
CA PRO A 7 0.47 -14.22 -21.21
C PRO A 7 0.79 -15.29 -22.26
N VAL A 8 -0.26 -15.95 -22.74
CA VAL A 8 -0.20 -17.05 -23.71
C VAL A 8 -0.62 -16.65 -25.12
N TYR A 9 -1.39 -15.57 -25.29
CA TYR A 9 -2.01 -15.21 -26.56
C TYR A 9 -1.14 -14.24 -27.36
N VAL A 10 -0.80 -14.59 -28.59
CA VAL A 10 -0.19 -13.65 -29.55
C VAL A 10 -1.21 -12.59 -30.01
N ILE A 11 -0.74 -11.46 -30.53
CA ILE A 11 -1.61 -10.34 -30.94
C ILE A 11 -2.74 -10.73 -31.90
N SER A 12 -2.52 -11.67 -32.82
CA SER A 12 -3.55 -12.13 -33.75
C SER A 12 -4.67 -12.88 -33.04
N VAL A 13 -4.31 -13.77 -32.12
CA VAL A 13 -5.27 -14.53 -31.30
C VAL A 13 -6.00 -13.60 -30.35
N ALA A 14 -5.29 -12.69 -29.68
CA ALA A 14 -5.90 -11.71 -28.79
C ALA A 14 -6.89 -10.80 -29.54
N ALA A 15 -6.55 -10.37 -30.77
CA ALA A 15 -7.43 -9.56 -31.61
C ALA A 15 -8.72 -10.31 -31.96
N GLN A 16 -8.61 -11.59 -32.34
CA GLN A 16 -9.77 -12.43 -32.62
C GLN A 16 -10.64 -12.65 -31.37
N LEU A 17 -10.03 -12.94 -30.23
CA LEU A 17 -10.74 -13.14 -28.96
C LEU A 17 -11.38 -11.87 -28.42
N ALA A 18 -10.84 -10.70 -28.75
CA ALA A 18 -11.39 -9.40 -28.40
C ALA A 18 -12.41 -8.88 -29.43
N GLY A 19 -12.54 -9.50 -30.61
CA GLY A 19 -13.42 -8.98 -31.67
C GLY A 19 -12.91 -7.68 -32.29
N MET A 20 -11.58 -7.53 -32.38
CA MET A 20 -10.90 -6.31 -32.81
C MET A 20 -9.89 -6.57 -33.93
N HIS A 21 -9.46 -5.49 -34.59
CA HIS A 21 -8.32 -5.56 -35.50
C HIS A 21 -6.98 -5.45 -34.75
N ALA A 22 -5.95 -6.18 -35.19
CA ALA A 22 -4.63 -6.15 -34.57
C ALA A 22 -3.99 -4.75 -34.54
N GLN A 23 -4.34 -3.86 -35.48
CA GLN A 23 -3.90 -2.46 -35.46
C GLN A 23 -4.48 -1.68 -34.28
N THR A 24 -5.74 -1.95 -33.89
CA THR A 24 -6.41 -1.32 -32.75
C THR A 24 -5.73 -1.76 -31.44
N LEU A 25 -5.42 -3.05 -31.30
CA LEU A 25 -4.64 -3.55 -30.16
C LEU A 25 -3.28 -2.87 -30.07
N ARG A 26 -2.62 -2.63 -31.22
CA ARG A 26 -1.36 -1.88 -31.25
C ARG A 26 -1.53 -0.43 -30.79
N GLN A 27 -2.62 0.21 -31.16
CA GLN A 27 -2.94 1.55 -30.70
C GLN A 27 -3.19 1.57 -29.19
N TYR A 28 -3.94 0.61 -28.66
CA TYR A 28 -4.27 0.56 -27.23
C TYR A 28 -3.03 0.30 -26.36
N ASP A 29 -2.15 -0.60 -26.80
CA ASP A 29 -0.84 -0.80 -26.17
C ASP A 29 0.02 0.48 -26.18
N ARG A 30 0.06 1.22 -27.30
CA ARG A 30 0.78 2.51 -27.36
C ARG A 30 0.20 3.57 -26.42
N LEU A 31 -1.12 3.54 -26.21
CA LEU A 31 -1.82 4.43 -25.29
C LEU A 31 -1.65 3.99 -23.81
N GLY A 32 -1.04 2.83 -23.57
CA GLY A 32 -0.88 2.26 -22.22
C GLY A 32 -2.19 1.73 -21.63
N LEU A 33 -3.22 1.51 -22.46
CA LEU A 33 -4.51 0.99 -22.04
C LEU A 33 -4.43 -0.48 -21.59
N VAL A 34 -3.54 -1.24 -22.22
CA VAL A 34 -3.24 -2.65 -21.90
C VAL A 34 -1.74 -2.83 -22.09
N THR A 35 -1.07 -3.45 -21.12
CA THR A 35 0.39 -3.65 -21.16
C THR A 35 0.72 -5.13 -21.34
N PRO A 36 0.87 -5.60 -22.59
CA PRO A 36 1.23 -6.99 -22.86
C PRO A 36 2.66 -7.30 -22.43
N GLU A 37 2.92 -8.56 -22.10
CA GLU A 37 4.29 -9.02 -21.89
C GLU A 37 5.05 -9.06 -23.23
N ARG A 38 6.29 -8.55 -23.24
CA ARG A 38 7.16 -8.61 -24.41
C ARG A 38 8.04 -9.85 -24.35
N THR A 39 7.98 -10.65 -25.40
CA THR A 39 8.88 -11.79 -25.60
C THR A 39 10.29 -11.34 -25.97
N ARG A 40 11.29 -12.22 -25.80
CA ARG A 40 12.69 -11.97 -26.21
C ARG A 40 12.85 -11.59 -27.69
N GLY A 41 11.91 -12.00 -28.56
CA GLY A 41 11.87 -11.62 -29.98
C GLY A 41 11.10 -10.33 -30.29
N GLY A 42 10.69 -9.56 -29.27
CA GLY A 42 9.93 -8.31 -29.45
C GLY A 42 8.43 -8.50 -29.74
N GLY A 43 7.95 -9.74 -29.82
CA GLY A 43 6.53 -10.05 -29.95
C GLY A 43 5.76 -9.81 -28.66
N ARG A 44 4.47 -9.46 -28.78
CA ARG A 44 3.56 -9.19 -27.65
C ARG A 44 2.78 -10.45 -27.30
N ARG A 45 2.73 -10.76 -26.01
CA ARG A 45 1.83 -11.78 -25.46
C ARG A 45 0.82 -11.14 -24.51
N TYR A 46 -0.42 -11.53 -24.70
CA TYR A 46 -1.58 -11.09 -23.95
C TYR A 46 -2.04 -12.25 -23.07
N SER A 47 -2.44 -11.93 -21.87
CA SER A 47 -3.10 -12.82 -20.92
C SER A 47 -4.61 -12.90 -21.18
N ALA A 48 -5.31 -13.79 -20.48
CA ALA A 48 -6.77 -13.85 -20.58
C ALA A 48 -7.40 -12.56 -20.02
N ARG A 49 -6.80 -12.02 -18.95
CA ARG A 49 -7.18 -10.75 -18.34
C ARG A 49 -7.01 -9.57 -19.29
N ASP A 50 -5.90 -9.51 -20.02
CA ASP A 50 -5.68 -8.44 -21.02
C ASP A 50 -6.77 -8.46 -22.09
N VAL A 51 -7.17 -9.65 -22.55
CA VAL A 51 -8.24 -9.80 -23.54
C VAL A 51 -9.59 -9.34 -22.97
N ALA A 52 -9.90 -9.68 -21.72
CA ALA A 52 -11.11 -9.20 -21.06
C ALA A 52 -11.13 -7.66 -20.95
N GLN A 53 -10.00 -7.06 -20.58
CA GLN A 53 -9.84 -5.61 -20.52
C GLN A 53 -10.00 -4.94 -21.88
N LEU A 54 -9.46 -5.53 -22.96
CA LEU A 54 -9.65 -5.04 -24.32
C LEU A 54 -11.13 -5.00 -24.72
N ARG A 55 -11.89 -6.07 -24.40
CA ARG A 55 -13.34 -6.11 -24.68
C ARG A 55 -14.10 -5.04 -23.91
N GLU A 56 -13.76 -4.84 -22.64
CA GLU A 56 -14.43 -3.82 -21.83
C GLU A 56 -14.16 -2.41 -22.35
N ILE A 57 -12.92 -2.12 -22.73
CA ILE A 57 -12.57 -0.85 -23.39
C ILE A 57 -13.36 -0.67 -24.70
N GLN A 58 -13.55 -1.75 -25.46
CA GLN A 58 -14.37 -1.70 -26.68
C GLN A 58 -15.82 -1.34 -26.38
N ARG A 59 -16.39 -2.01 -25.37
CA ARG A 59 -17.77 -1.85 -24.95
C ARG A 59 -18.02 -0.41 -24.51
N LEU A 60 -17.17 0.13 -23.63
CA LEU A 60 -17.22 1.52 -23.19
C LEU A 60 -17.07 2.52 -24.35
N SER A 61 -16.20 2.21 -25.32
CA SER A 61 -16.00 3.08 -26.48
C SER A 61 -17.19 3.05 -27.47
N GLN A 62 -17.80 1.89 -27.70
CA GLN A 62 -18.85 1.71 -28.72
C GLN A 62 -20.26 1.99 -28.17
N GLU A 63 -20.56 1.57 -26.95
CA GLU A 63 -21.89 1.71 -26.34
C GLU A 63 -22.08 3.05 -25.64
N GLU A 64 -21.05 3.51 -24.92
CA GLU A 64 -21.12 4.72 -24.08
C GLU A 64 -20.48 5.95 -24.75
N GLY A 65 -19.89 5.79 -25.94
CA GLY A 65 -19.29 6.87 -26.72
C GLY A 65 -18.05 7.51 -26.06
N VAL A 66 -17.44 6.82 -25.10
CA VAL A 66 -16.31 7.36 -24.34
C VAL A 66 -15.07 7.40 -25.23
N SER A 67 -14.42 8.56 -25.29
CA SER A 67 -13.15 8.67 -26.03
C SER A 67 -12.06 7.81 -25.39
N LEU A 68 -11.19 7.19 -26.20
CA LEU A 68 -10.05 6.40 -25.72
C LEU A 68 -9.13 7.22 -24.79
N ALA A 69 -9.02 8.54 -25.02
CA ALA A 69 -8.29 9.44 -24.15
C ALA A 69 -8.95 9.55 -22.76
N GLY A 70 -10.28 9.59 -22.72
CA GLY A 70 -11.07 9.56 -21.48
C GLY A 70 -10.87 8.25 -20.72
N ILE A 71 -10.98 7.10 -21.39
CA ILE A 71 -10.73 5.78 -20.79
C ILE A 71 -9.30 5.70 -20.23
N THR A 72 -8.31 6.15 -21.01
CA THR A 72 -6.90 6.20 -20.56
C THR A 72 -6.75 7.05 -19.31
N ARG A 73 -7.40 8.23 -19.28
CA ARG A 73 -7.32 9.13 -18.14
C ARG A 73 -7.97 8.55 -16.89
N ILE A 74 -9.12 7.89 -17.03
CA ILE A 74 -9.82 7.23 -15.92
C ILE A 74 -8.95 6.12 -15.34
N LEU A 75 -8.44 5.21 -16.17
CA LEU A 75 -7.57 4.12 -15.71
C LEU A 75 -6.30 4.63 -15.02
N GLN A 76 -5.70 5.70 -15.53
CA GLN A 76 -4.56 6.35 -14.86
C GLN A 76 -4.94 6.90 -13.49
N LEU A 77 -6.10 7.53 -13.37
CA LEU A 77 -6.59 8.07 -12.09
C LEU A 77 -6.93 6.94 -11.10
N GLU A 78 -7.55 5.86 -11.55
CA GLU A 78 -7.82 4.68 -10.72
C GLU A 78 -6.53 4.07 -10.17
N ASN A 79 -5.51 3.92 -11.01
CA ASN A 79 -4.18 3.44 -10.58
C ASN A 79 -3.54 4.40 -9.57
N GLN A 80 -3.64 5.71 -9.78
CA GLN A 80 -3.16 6.71 -8.82
C GLN A 80 -3.89 6.63 -7.49
N VAL A 81 -5.22 6.49 -7.51
CA VAL A 81 -6.03 6.33 -6.29
C VAL A 81 -5.66 5.05 -5.55
N ALA A 82 -5.46 3.93 -6.25
CA ALA A 82 -5.01 2.68 -5.65
C ALA A 82 -3.64 2.84 -4.99
N ALA A 83 -2.68 3.45 -5.67
CA ALA A 83 -1.34 3.71 -5.14
C ALA A 83 -1.37 4.64 -3.91
N LEU A 84 -2.18 5.71 -3.97
CA LEU A 84 -2.36 6.63 -2.84
C LEU A 84 -3.01 5.93 -1.64
N ARG A 85 -4.01 5.08 -1.87
CA ARG A 85 -4.64 4.29 -0.80
C ARG A 85 -3.64 3.35 -0.15
N SER A 86 -2.81 2.65 -0.93
CA SER A 86 -1.72 1.81 -0.41
C SER A 86 -0.76 2.64 0.43
N ARG A 87 -0.36 3.83 -0.05
CA ARG A 87 0.57 4.70 0.67
C ARG A 87 -0.02 5.24 1.97
N VAL A 88 -1.31 5.59 1.98
CA VAL A 88 -2.02 6.00 3.20
C VAL A 88 -2.06 4.86 4.21
N ALA A 89 -2.33 3.63 3.77
CA ALA A 89 -2.31 2.46 4.65
C ALA A 89 -0.93 2.25 5.29
N GLU A 90 0.14 2.24 4.48
CA GLU A 90 1.53 2.12 4.96
C GLU A 90 1.90 3.20 6.00
N LEU A 91 1.57 4.46 5.71
CA LEU A 91 1.87 5.58 6.61
C LEU A 91 1.05 5.50 7.90
N THR A 92 -0.19 5.05 7.82
CA THR A 92 -1.06 4.87 8.99
C THR A 92 -0.49 3.79 9.92
N GLU A 93 -0.01 2.68 9.35
CA GLU A 93 0.68 1.64 10.12
C GLU A 93 1.97 2.16 10.77
N GLU A 94 2.76 2.95 10.05
CA GLU A 94 4.00 3.53 10.60
C GLU A 94 3.73 4.49 11.76
N VAL A 95 2.72 5.36 11.62
CA VAL A 95 2.28 6.24 12.70
C VAL A 95 1.82 5.42 13.92
N ALA A 96 1.08 4.33 13.70
CA ALA A 96 0.65 3.45 14.78
C ALA A 96 1.85 2.77 15.49
N ARG A 97 2.86 2.32 14.73
CA ARG A 97 4.11 1.76 15.28
C ARG A 97 4.87 2.77 16.13
N LEU A 98 5.07 4.00 15.65
CA LEU A 98 5.75 5.04 16.42
C LEU A 98 4.95 5.47 17.65
N GLY A 99 3.62 5.51 17.52
CA GLY A 99 2.71 5.76 18.62
C GLY A 99 2.86 4.73 19.74
N SER A 100 2.88 3.43 19.42
CA SER A 100 3.02 2.38 20.44
C SER A 100 4.37 2.45 21.16
N LEU A 101 5.46 2.73 20.45
CA LEU A 101 6.80 2.94 21.06
C LEU A 101 6.81 4.13 22.04
N ARG A 102 6.14 5.24 21.72
CA ARG A 102 6.00 6.37 22.66
C ARG A 102 5.22 5.99 23.92
N HIS A 103 4.21 5.14 23.80
CA HIS A 103 3.38 4.73 24.94
C HIS A 103 4.07 3.71 25.86
N VAL A 104 4.97 2.86 25.33
CA VAL A 104 5.76 1.91 26.13
C VAL A 104 6.81 2.61 27.01
N GLY A 105 7.29 3.80 26.62
CA GLY A 105 8.30 4.57 27.35
C GLY A 105 7.79 5.71 28.25
N ALA A 106 6.54 6.15 28.09
CA ALA A 106 6.02 7.31 28.80
C ALA A 106 5.54 6.95 30.23
N ARG A 107 6.50 6.69 31.13
CA ARG A 107 6.27 6.71 32.57
C ARG A 107 6.68 8.09 33.08
N VAL A 108 5.79 8.76 33.81
CA VAL A 108 6.14 10.01 34.49
C VAL A 108 6.62 9.66 35.88
N PHE A 109 7.82 10.13 36.24
CA PHE A 109 8.34 9.99 37.59
C PHE A 109 7.78 11.14 38.43
N ALA A 110 6.97 10.82 39.43
CA ALA A 110 6.51 11.78 40.42
C ALA A 110 7.44 11.71 41.63
N ALA A 111 8.00 12.86 42.03
CA ALA A 111 8.74 12.99 43.27
C ALA A 111 7.78 13.37 44.41
N GLY A 112 7.77 12.58 45.48
CA GLY A 112 7.03 12.88 46.70
C GLY A 112 7.76 13.88 47.59
N ARG A 113 7.03 14.49 48.54
CA ARG A 113 7.60 15.47 49.49
C ARG A 113 8.66 14.89 50.43
N ALA A 114 8.74 13.56 50.54
CA ALA A 114 9.73 12.84 51.34
C ALA A 114 10.97 12.41 50.53
N GLY A 115 11.03 12.75 49.23
CA GLY A 115 12.14 12.36 48.34
C GLY A 115 11.97 10.98 47.68
N ASP A 116 10.81 10.34 47.85
CA ASP A 116 10.45 9.10 47.17
C ASP A 116 10.10 9.32 45.69
N VAL A 117 10.50 8.39 44.82
CA VAL A 117 10.20 8.44 43.38
C VAL A 117 9.28 7.28 43.02
N VAL A 118 8.11 7.61 42.45
CA VAL A 118 7.14 6.62 41.98
C VAL A 118 6.94 6.78 40.47
N ALA A 119 7.06 5.68 39.73
CA ALA A 119 6.74 5.65 38.31
C ALA A 119 5.23 5.51 38.13
N VAL A 120 4.60 6.53 37.53
CA VAL A 120 3.14 6.56 37.31
C VAL A 120 2.86 6.57 35.80
N PRO A 121 1.85 5.83 35.33
CA PRO A 121 1.37 5.97 33.95
C PRO A 121 0.94 7.42 33.66
N VAL A 122 1.25 7.94 32.47
CA VAL A 122 0.78 9.26 32.04
C VAL A 122 -0.76 9.31 32.14
N GLY A 123 -1.28 10.35 32.81
CA GLY A 123 -2.73 10.57 32.97
C GLY A 123 -3.35 9.99 34.25
N GLN A 124 -2.59 9.26 35.06
CA GLN A 124 -3.06 8.76 36.36
C GLN A 124 -2.56 9.65 37.50
N ARG A 125 -3.44 10.01 38.44
CA ARG A 125 -3.04 10.75 39.65
C ARG A 125 -2.42 9.75 40.63
N PRO A 126 -1.22 10.02 41.18
CA PRO A 126 -0.63 9.14 42.19
C PRO A 126 -1.59 9.02 43.38
N SER A 127 -2.08 7.81 43.65
CA SER A 127 -2.86 7.53 44.85
C SER A 127 -1.91 7.53 46.05
N ARG A 128 -2.35 8.12 47.17
CA ARG A 128 -1.59 8.11 48.43
C ARG A 128 -1.58 6.69 48.99
N SER A 129 -0.69 5.83 48.49
CA SER A 129 -0.39 4.58 49.16
C SER A 129 0.43 4.90 50.41
N ARG A 130 -0.16 4.69 51.59
CA ARG A 130 0.59 4.57 52.84
C ARG A 130 1.27 3.20 52.81
N SER A 131 2.42 3.09 52.15
CA SER A 131 3.23 1.89 52.30
C SER A 131 4.71 2.22 52.34
N SER A 132 5.27 1.97 53.51
CA SER A 132 6.70 1.94 53.81
C SER A 132 7.36 0.83 53.00
N SER A 133 8.08 1.19 51.93
CA SER A 133 9.04 0.27 51.34
C SER A 133 10.24 1.06 50.86
N THR A 134 11.23 1.10 51.74
CA THR A 134 12.59 1.54 51.48
C THR A 134 13.21 0.57 50.48
N ALA A 135 13.20 0.95 49.20
CA ALA A 135 13.99 0.28 48.18
C ALA A 135 15.20 1.18 47.87
N VAL A 136 16.40 0.71 48.23
CA VAL A 136 17.67 1.37 47.90
C VAL A 136 18.02 0.97 46.47
N MET A 137 18.14 1.93 45.55
CA MET A 137 18.80 1.70 44.26
C MET A 137 20.29 1.99 44.40
N LEU A 138 21.12 0.99 44.15
CA LEU A 138 22.56 1.13 44.05
C LEU A 138 22.87 1.74 42.67
N TRP A 139 23.30 2.99 42.64
CA TRP A 139 23.76 3.63 41.41
C TRP A 139 25.25 3.35 41.22
N GLU A 140 25.59 2.49 40.26
CA GLU A 140 26.97 2.34 39.79
C GLU A 140 27.29 3.39 38.72
N ARG A 141 28.38 4.14 38.95
CA ARG A 141 28.95 5.08 37.99
C ARG A 141 29.64 4.32 36.84
N PRO A 142 29.45 4.71 35.57
CA PRO A 142 30.26 4.20 34.49
C PRO A 142 31.63 4.91 34.47
N PHE A 143 32.68 4.14 34.76
CA PHE A 143 34.11 4.31 34.39
C PHE A 143 34.91 5.54 34.88
N GLY A 144 35.78 5.29 35.87
CA GLY A 144 37.27 5.48 35.89
C GLY A 144 37.93 6.84 35.63
N PRO A 145 39.24 7.01 35.93
CA PRO A 145 40.24 5.99 36.29
C PRO A 145 40.52 5.82 37.79
#